data_AF-A0A975STX8-F1
#
_entry.id   AF-A0A975STX8-F1
#
_cell.length_a   1.000
_cell.length_b   1.000
_cell.length_c   1.000
_cell.angle_alpha   90.00
_cell.angle_beta   90.00
_cell.angle_gamma   90.00
#
_symmetry.space_group_name_H-M   'P 1'
#
loop_
_entity.id
_entity.type
_entity.pdbx_description
1 polymer ?
#
loop_
_entity_poly.entity_id
_entity_poly.type
_entity_poly.pdbx_seq_one_letter_code
_entity_poly.pdbx_strand_id
1 'polypeptide(L)'
;MTLLSLSISVLGGCGMLPAPLPPPLGPGADGGESSTTRTSSQGGGDSVVKWMVGRPMYIASGSVKAYQKSFTLNQDGTVTADPEVLPFIGRATHWRGTAEILDFCTDKTCKTYAEWRVSADNRNIAVILTLETSGQQSGDTILELSPHKSPFG
;
A
#
# COMPACT_ATOMS: atom_id res chain seq x y z
N MET A 1 71.65 -3.37 -18.51
CA MET A 1 71.78 -2.24 -19.45
C MET A 1 70.51 -2.19 -20.29
N THR A 2 70.00 -0.97 -20.53
CA THR A 2 68.87 -0.60 -21.41
C THR A 2 67.47 -0.87 -20.83
N LEU A 3 66.79 0.05 -20.13
CA LEU A 3 66.20 1.37 -20.45
C LEU A 3 64.89 1.34 -21.28
N LEU A 4 63.88 1.96 -20.65
CA LEU A 4 62.63 2.57 -21.16
C LEU A 4 61.51 1.63 -21.67
N SER A 5 60.22 1.93 -21.52
CA SER A 5 59.46 2.94 -20.75
C SER A 5 57.98 2.77 -21.20
N LEU A 6 57.07 3.36 -20.42
CA LEU A 6 55.67 3.70 -20.71
C LEU A 6 54.63 2.57 -20.56
N SER A 7 53.73 2.59 -19.57
CA SER A 7 52.67 3.58 -19.21
C SER A 7 51.30 2.88 -19.48
N ILE A 8 50.18 3.01 -18.78
CA ILE A 8 49.63 4.00 -17.84
C ILE A 8 48.34 3.39 -17.20
N SER A 9 48.06 3.77 -15.96
CA SER A 9 46.78 3.94 -15.23
C SER A 9 45.65 2.88 -15.21
N VAL A 10 45.49 2.22 -14.04
CA VAL A 10 44.57 2.55 -12.92
C VAL A 10 43.06 2.80 -13.19
N LEU A 11 42.26 1.94 -12.50
CA LEU A 11 40.92 2.08 -11.87
C LEU A 11 39.66 2.33 -12.70
N GLY A 12 38.72 1.37 -12.56
CA GLY A 12 37.49 1.65 -11.82
C GLY A 12 36.18 1.55 -12.58
N GLY A 13 35.21 0.83 -11.98
CA GLY A 13 33.78 1.10 -12.14
C GLY A 13 32.96 -0.02 -12.77
N CYS A 14 32.27 -0.80 -11.93
CA CYS A 14 31.15 -1.66 -12.33
C CYS A 14 30.02 -0.82 -12.94
N GLY A 15 29.59 -1.16 -14.16
CA GLY A 15 28.39 -0.61 -14.78
C GLY A 15 27.52 -1.73 -15.35
N MET A 16 26.34 -1.94 -14.76
CA MET A 16 25.27 -2.76 -15.33
C MET A 16 24.33 -1.89 -16.17
N LEU A 17 23.93 -2.39 -17.35
CA LEU A 17 22.95 -1.83 -18.30
C LEU A 17 22.49 -2.99 -19.21
N PRO A 18 21.31 -2.95 -19.87
CA PRO A 18 19.94 -2.90 -19.36
C PRO A 18 19.05 -4.07 -19.90
N ALA A 19 17.81 -4.20 -19.39
CA ALA A 19 16.82 -5.18 -19.84
C ALA A 19 16.06 -4.76 -21.13
N PRO A 20 15.58 -5.71 -21.98
CA PRO A 20 14.99 -5.42 -23.30
C PRO A 20 13.48 -5.07 -23.31
N LEU A 21 13.07 -4.29 -24.31
CA LEU A 21 11.70 -3.80 -24.61
C LEU A 21 10.79 -4.87 -25.26
N PRO A 22 9.44 -4.78 -25.13
CA PRO A 22 8.49 -5.69 -25.81
C PRO A 22 8.10 -5.26 -27.25
N PRO A 23 7.70 -6.19 -28.14
CA PRO A 23 7.35 -5.93 -29.55
C PRO A 23 5.88 -5.48 -29.78
N PRO A 24 5.53 -4.94 -30.97
CA PRO A 24 4.23 -4.30 -31.24
C PRO A 24 3.15 -5.24 -31.80
N LEU A 25 1.89 -4.80 -31.65
CA LEU A 25 0.62 -5.48 -32.00
C LEU A 25 0.39 -5.72 -33.51
N GLY A 26 -0.27 -6.84 -33.83
CA GLY A 26 -0.96 -7.09 -35.11
C GLY A 26 -2.13 -8.10 -34.94
N PRO A 27 -3.19 -8.08 -35.80
CA PRO A 27 -4.47 -8.74 -35.54
C PRO A 27 -4.69 -10.05 -36.35
N GLY A 28 -5.50 -10.97 -35.83
CA GLY A 28 -5.98 -12.15 -36.58
C GLY A 28 -6.84 -13.07 -35.73
N ALA A 29 -8.01 -13.45 -36.25
CA ALA A 29 -9.11 -14.13 -35.57
C ALA A 29 -9.13 -15.67 -35.75
N ASP A 30 -10.10 -16.27 -35.04
CA ASP A 30 -10.80 -17.55 -35.27
C ASP A 30 -10.33 -18.83 -34.58
N GLY A 31 -11.30 -19.50 -33.93
CA GLY A 31 -11.28 -20.92 -33.58
C GLY A 31 -11.64 -21.22 -32.12
N GLY A 32 -12.94 -21.41 -31.84
CA GLY A 32 -13.45 -21.64 -30.49
C GLY A 32 -13.25 -23.07 -29.97
N GLU A 33 -13.16 -23.18 -28.64
CA GLU A 33 -13.65 -24.34 -27.92
C GLU A 33 -14.29 -23.89 -26.60
N SER A 34 -15.52 -24.34 -26.40
CA SER A 34 -16.44 -23.95 -25.35
C SER A 34 -15.87 -24.27 -23.97
N SER A 35 -15.30 -23.26 -23.29
CA SER A 35 -15.17 -23.29 -21.84
C SER A 35 -16.34 -22.51 -21.26
N THR A 36 -17.24 -23.25 -20.63
CA THR A 36 -18.18 -22.80 -19.61
C THR A 36 -17.72 -21.49 -19.00
N THR A 37 -18.42 -20.40 -19.30
CA THR A 37 -18.28 -19.12 -18.62
C THR A 37 -18.70 -19.33 -17.16
N ARG A 38 -17.81 -19.93 -16.37
CA ARG A 38 -17.74 -19.63 -14.95
C ARG A 38 -17.34 -18.18 -14.93
N THR A 39 -18.32 -17.35 -14.58
CA THR A 39 -18.22 -15.92 -14.29
C THR A 39 -16.85 -15.64 -13.70
N SER A 40 -15.94 -15.27 -14.60
CA SER A 40 -14.74 -14.56 -14.23
C SER A 40 -15.30 -13.18 -13.92
N SER A 41 -15.57 -12.93 -12.64
CA SER A 41 -15.81 -11.59 -12.11
C SER A 41 -14.50 -10.81 -12.24
N GLN A 42 -14.10 -10.56 -13.48
CA GLN A 42 -13.02 -9.68 -13.84
C GLN A 42 -13.69 -8.43 -14.41
N GLY A 43 -14.10 -7.58 -13.47
CA GLY A 43 -14.56 -6.22 -13.71
C GLY A 43 -13.91 -5.32 -12.67
N GLY A 44 -12.61 -5.01 -12.86
CA GLY A 44 -11.86 -4.01 -12.11
C GLY A 44 -11.62 -4.34 -10.63
N GLY A 45 -10.42 -4.79 -10.29
CA GLY A 45 -9.99 -4.88 -8.89
C GLY A 45 -9.89 -3.47 -8.28
N ASP A 46 -10.99 -2.97 -7.72
CA ASP A 46 -10.97 -1.77 -6.91
C ASP A 46 -10.05 -2.02 -5.71
N SER A 47 -9.02 -1.19 -5.57
CA SER A 47 -8.09 -1.32 -4.46
C SER A 47 -8.79 -1.22 -3.10
N VAL A 48 -8.32 -1.97 -2.11
CA VAL A 48 -8.86 -1.90 -0.74
C VAL A 48 -8.80 -0.47 -0.22
N VAL A 49 -7.70 0.25 -0.53
CA VAL A 49 -7.55 1.68 -0.22
C VAL A 49 -8.65 2.51 -0.89
N LYS A 50 -8.92 2.33 -2.20
CA LYS A 50 -9.99 3.05 -2.90
C LYS A 50 -11.36 2.75 -2.31
N TRP A 51 -11.60 1.53 -1.85
CA TRP A 51 -12.84 1.17 -1.17
C TRP A 51 -13.00 1.88 0.18
N MET A 52 -11.92 2.13 0.92
CA MET A 52 -11.94 2.89 2.18
C MET A 52 -12.23 4.39 1.99
N VAL A 53 -11.91 4.96 0.82
CA VAL A 53 -12.06 6.41 0.59
C VAL A 53 -13.51 6.85 0.75
N GLY A 54 -13.72 7.89 1.55
CA GLY A 54 -15.03 8.46 1.85
C GLY A 54 -15.86 7.64 2.84
N ARG A 55 -15.30 6.58 3.44
CA ARG A 55 -15.98 5.76 4.45
C ARG A 55 -15.35 5.93 5.83
N PRO A 56 -16.16 5.95 6.90
CA PRO A 56 -15.63 5.82 8.25
C PRO A 56 -15.10 4.40 8.45
N MET A 57 -13.84 4.30 8.88
CA MET A 57 -13.18 3.06 9.25
C MET A 57 -13.04 3.03 10.76
N TYR A 58 -13.75 2.11 11.40
CA TYR A 58 -13.80 1.95 12.86
C TYR A 58 -12.74 0.97 13.34
N ILE A 59 -12.03 1.30 14.41
CA ILE A 59 -11.12 0.34 15.05
C ILE A 59 -11.93 -0.80 15.66
N ALA A 60 -11.73 -2.00 15.15
CA ALA A 60 -12.48 -3.20 15.50
C ALA A 60 -11.84 -3.97 16.67
N SER A 61 -10.52 -3.86 16.87
CA SER A 61 -9.82 -4.57 17.94
C SER A 61 -8.53 -3.85 18.39
N GLY A 62 -7.89 -4.36 19.44
CA GLY A 62 -6.53 -3.98 19.83
C GLY A 62 -6.40 -2.86 20.87
N SER A 63 -7.36 -1.92 20.98
CA SER A 63 -7.27 -0.85 21.98
C SER A 63 -8.61 -0.33 22.49
N VAL A 64 -8.89 -0.54 23.78
CA VAL A 64 -10.12 -0.08 24.47
C VAL A 64 -10.40 1.42 24.33
N LYS A 65 -9.36 2.26 24.20
CA LYS A 65 -9.52 3.70 24.03
C LYS A 65 -9.96 4.12 22.62
N ALA A 66 -9.63 3.32 21.62
CA ALA A 66 -9.94 3.61 20.22
C ALA A 66 -11.04 2.69 19.66
N TYR A 67 -11.48 1.69 20.42
CA TYR A 67 -12.55 0.79 20.02
C TYR A 67 -13.80 1.59 19.61
N GLN A 68 -14.33 1.29 18.42
CA GLN A 68 -15.44 2.00 17.79
C GLN A 68 -15.22 3.50 17.49
N LYS A 69 -14.00 4.00 17.63
CA LYS A 69 -13.58 5.28 17.09
C LYS A 69 -13.13 5.11 15.65
N SER A 70 -13.22 6.18 14.88
CA SER A 70 -13.08 6.12 13.44
C SER A 70 -12.12 7.14 12.86
N PHE A 71 -11.66 6.83 11.65
CA PHE A 71 -11.07 7.81 10.75
C PHE A 71 -11.66 7.64 9.35
N THR A 72 -11.56 8.69 8.53
CA THR A 72 -11.99 8.70 7.13
C THR A 72 -10.86 9.22 6.26
N LEU A 73 -10.60 8.51 5.17
CA LEU A 73 -9.73 8.96 4.09
C LEU A 73 -10.57 9.82 3.13
N ASN A 74 -10.33 11.13 3.11
CA ASN A 74 -11.10 12.04 2.26
C ASN A 74 -10.57 12.03 0.82
N GLN A 75 -11.43 12.31 -0.15
CA GLN A 75 -11.08 12.30 -1.58
C GLN A 75 -10.01 13.33 -1.97
N ASP A 76 -9.85 14.39 -1.17
CA ASP A 76 -8.87 15.46 -1.35
C ASP A 76 -7.47 15.10 -0.80
N GLY A 77 -7.29 13.89 -0.27
CA GLY A 77 -6.04 13.41 0.34
C GLY A 77 -5.88 13.80 1.80
N THR A 78 -6.91 14.35 2.46
CA THR A 78 -6.89 14.64 3.91
C THR A 78 -7.44 13.48 4.73
N VAL A 79 -7.09 13.45 6.02
CA VAL A 79 -7.62 12.49 6.99
C VAL A 79 -8.45 13.22 8.04
N THR A 80 -9.67 12.74 8.28
CA THR A 80 -10.49 13.15 9.43
C THR A 80 -10.55 11.99 10.41
N ALA A 81 -10.20 12.21 11.68
CA ALA A 81 -10.14 11.15 12.68
C ALA A 81 -10.61 11.62 14.05
N ASP A 82 -11.19 10.70 14.80
CA ASP A 82 -11.39 10.89 16.24
C ASP A 82 -10.02 11.08 16.93
N PRO A 83 -9.88 12.00 17.89
CA PRO A 83 -8.62 12.28 18.56
C PRO A 83 -7.94 11.03 19.17
N GLU A 84 -8.75 10.07 19.63
CA GLU A 84 -8.29 8.81 20.22
C GLU A 84 -7.69 7.84 19.19
N VAL A 85 -7.99 8.00 17.90
CA VAL A 85 -7.45 7.19 16.80
C VAL A 85 -6.11 7.72 16.32
N LEU A 86 -5.88 9.04 16.42
CA LEU A 86 -4.66 9.69 15.91
C LEU A 86 -3.36 8.98 16.32
N PRO A 87 -3.15 8.50 17.57
CA PRO A 87 -1.92 7.79 17.93
C PRO A 87 -1.68 6.50 17.12
N PHE A 88 -2.74 5.83 16.68
CA PHE A 88 -2.66 4.56 15.94
C PHE A 88 -2.34 4.73 14.46
N ILE A 89 -2.67 5.90 13.90
CA ILE A 89 -2.40 6.25 12.50
C ILE A 89 -1.27 7.29 12.39
N GLY A 90 -0.36 7.36 13.37
CA GLY A 90 0.81 8.24 13.33
C GLY A 90 0.48 9.74 13.34
N ARG A 91 -0.67 10.12 13.91
CA ARG A 91 -1.23 11.49 13.92
C ARG A 91 -1.40 12.06 12.51
N ALA A 92 -1.85 11.21 11.58
CA ALA A 92 -2.09 11.60 10.20
C ALA A 92 -3.04 12.78 10.06
N THR A 93 -2.69 13.69 9.16
CA THR A 93 -3.58 14.74 8.64
C THR A 93 -3.85 14.56 7.15
N HIS A 94 -2.99 13.81 6.46
CA HIS A 94 -3.07 13.51 5.04
C HIS A 94 -2.81 12.03 4.79
N TRP A 95 -3.25 11.55 3.64
CA TRP A 95 -2.98 10.20 3.18
C TRP A 95 -2.61 10.18 1.69
N ARG A 96 -1.84 9.18 1.32
CA ARG A 96 -1.66 8.75 -0.08
C ARG A 96 -1.63 7.24 -0.10
N GLY A 97 -1.98 6.64 -1.21
CA GLY A 97 -1.95 5.18 -1.29
C GLY A 97 -2.03 4.66 -2.70
N THR A 98 -1.63 3.41 -2.84
CA THR A 98 -1.77 2.62 -4.05
C THR A 98 -2.83 1.55 -3.83
N ALA A 99 -2.74 0.42 -4.51
CA ALA A 99 -3.70 -0.65 -4.33
C ALA A 99 -3.59 -1.37 -2.98
N GLU A 100 -2.35 -1.50 -2.49
CA GLU A 100 -1.97 -2.38 -1.39
C GLU A 100 -1.20 -1.64 -0.28
N ILE A 101 -0.79 -0.40 -0.54
CA ILE A 101 -0.02 0.42 0.39
C ILE A 101 -0.80 1.70 0.71
N LEU A 102 -0.87 2.04 2.00
CA LEU A 102 -1.46 3.26 2.53
C LEU A 102 -0.42 3.98 3.38
N ASP A 103 -0.08 5.20 3.00
CA ASP A 103 0.79 6.07 3.77
C ASP A 103 -0.06 7.08 4.55
N PHE A 104 0.16 7.10 5.85
CA PHE A 104 -0.37 8.14 6.74
C PHE A 104 0.69 9.23 6.94
N CYS A 105 0.34 10.46 6.57
CA CYS A 105 1.26 11.60 6.57
C CYS A 105 0.84 12.65 7.59
N THR A 106 1.82 13.29 8.23
CA THR A 106 1.58 14.38 9.19
C THR A 106 1.30 15.72 8.51
N ASP A 107 1.59 15.84 7.22
CA ASP A 107 1.38 17.04 6.41
C ASP A 107 1.22 16.68 4.92
N LYS A 108 0.83 17.68 4.11
CA LYS A 108 0.55 17.54 2.68
C LYS A 108 1.77 17.11 1.84
N THR A 109 2.99 17.39 2.29
CA THR A 109 4.20 17.04 1.56
C THR A 109 4.55 15.56 1.69
N CYS A 110 3.97 14.86 2.68
CA CYS A 110 4.25 13.44 2.97
C CYS A 110 5.75 13.12 3.07
N LYS A 111 6.57 14.05 3.58
CA LYS A 111 7.99 13.80 3.83
C LYS A 111 8.20 12.84 5.00
N THR A 112 7.36 12.97 6.03
CA THR A 112 7.29 12.05 7.16
C THR A 112 5.98 11.29 7.06
N TYR A 113 6.08 9.96 6.95
CA TYR A 113 4.93 9.09 6.78
C TYR A 113 5.11 7.77 7.54
N ALA A 114 3.99 7.14 7.89
CA ALA A 114 3.93 5.75 8.32
C ALA A 114 3.32 4.94 7.19
N GLU A 115 4.07 3.94 6.69
CA GLU A 115 3.65 3.06 5.61
C GLU A 115 2.93 1.84 6.15
N TRP A 116 1.76 1.54 5.59
CA TRP A 116 0.93 0.42 5.99
C TRP A 116 0.59 -0.45 4.79
N ARG A 117 0.75 -1.77 4.95
CA ARG A 117 0.13 -2.72 4.04
C ARG A 117 -1.34 -2.85 4.34
N VAL A 118 -2.15 -2.87 3.29
CA VAL A 118 -3.60 -2.97 3.37
C VAL A 118 -4.05 -4.32 2.81
N SER A 119 -4.78 -5.06 3.62
CA SER A 119 -5.43 -6.29 3.18
C SER A 119 -6.90 -6.31 3.61
N ALA A 120 -7.73 -7.01 2.84
CA ALA A 120 -9.13 -7.24 3.20
C ALA A 120 -9.30 -8.70 3.64
N ASP A 121 -10.01 -8.92 4.74
CA ASP A 121 -10.51 -10.25 5.09
C ASP A 121 -11.88 -10.47 4.42
N ASN A 122 -11.87 -11.36 3.44
CA ASN A 122 -12.98 -11.73 2.56
C ASN A 122 -14.21 -12.24 3.32
N ARG A 123 -14.07 -12.60 4.61
CA ARG A 123 -15.16 -13.18 5.40
C ARG A 123 -16.04 -12.14 6.10
N ASN A 124 -15.53 -10.92 6.33
CA ASN A 124 -16.24 -9.90 7.13
C ASN A 124 -16.04 -8.45 6.66
N ILE A 125 -15.37 -8.21 5.52
CA ILE A 125 -14.97 -6.86 5.07
C ILE A 125 -14.19 -6.12 6.17
N ALA A 126 -13.39 -6.86 6.94
CA ALA A 126 -12.43 -6.26 7.85
C ALA A 126 -11.22 -5.82 7.02
N VAL A 127 -10.75 -4.60 7.23
CA VAL A 127 -9.51 -4.12 6.64
C VAL A 127 -8.41 -4.23 7.69
N ILE A 128 -7.33 -4.91 7.34
CA ILE A 128 -6.18 -5.10 8.21
C ILE A 128 -5.08 -4.19 7.69
N LEU A 129 -4.63 -3.28 8.55
CA LEU A 129 -3.42 -2.49 8.31
C LEU A 129 -2.25 -3.11 9.06
N THR A 130 -1.15 -3.36 8.37
CA THR A 130 0.10 -3.83 8.98
C THR A 130 1.18 -2.79 8.79
N LEU A 131 1.71 -2.25 9.89
CA LEU A 131 2.75 -1.23 9.87
C LEU A 131 4.09 -1.87 9.48
N GLU A 132 4.74 -1.35 8.44
CA GLU A 132 6.11 -1.74 8.14
C GLU A 132 7.07 -0.89 8.98
N THR A 133 7.68 -1.49 10.00
CA THR A 133 8.77 -0.85 10.75
C THR A 133 10.11 -1.35 10.23
N SER A 134 10.89 -0.48 9.59
CA SER A 134 12.26 -0.80 9.18
C SER A 134 13.18 -0.72 10.39
N GLY A 135 13.34 -1.81 11.13
CA GLY A 135 14.25 -1.89 12.28
C GLY A 135 14.21 -3.23 13.01
N GLN A 136 15.36 -3.62 13.58
CA GLN A 136 15.68 -4.94 14.16
C GLN A 136 14.88 -5.36 15.41
N GLN A 137 13.77 -4.68 15.71
CA GLN A 137 12.78 -5.04 16.74
C GLN A 137 11.40 -5.02 16.08
N SER A 138 11.20 -5.93 15.12
CA SER A 138 9.98 -6.07 14.34
C SER A 138 8.91 -6.72 15.21
N GLY A 139 8.04 -5.89 15.78
CA GLY A 139 6.70 -6.30 16.17
C GLY A 139 5.75 -5.73 15.12
N ASP A 140 5.09 -6.61 14.35
CA ASP A 140 4.08 -6.19 13.39
C ASP A 140 2.95 -5.47 14.16
N THR A 141 2.81 -4.16 13.95
CA THR A 141 1.64 -3.45 14.50
C THR A 141 0.48 -3.67 13.54
N ILE A 142 -0.56 -4.33 14.05
CA ILE A 142 -1.76 -4.66 13.28
C ILE A 142 -2.92 -3.80 13.77
N LEU A 143 -3.63 -3.17 12.83
CA LEU A 143 -4.86 -2.45 13.10
C LEU A 143 -6.00 -3.10 12.31
N GLU A 144 -6.96 -3.68 13.04
CA GLU A 144 -8.17 -4.24 12.44
C GLU A 144 -9.25 -3.17 12.36
N LEU A 145 -9.80 -2.99 11.17
CA LEU A 145 -10.76 -1.96 10.85
C LEU A 145 -12.06 -2.58 10.31
N SER A 146 -13.17 -1.93 10.61
CA SER A 146 -14.49 -2.28 10.10
C SER A 146 -15.17 -1.06 9.47
N PRO A 147 -15.90 -1.20 8.35
CA PRO A 147 -16.75 -0.13 7.83
C PRO A 147 -18.01 0.10 8.68
N HIS A 148 -18.29 -0.82 9.61
CA HIS A 148 -19.45 -0.77 10.50
C HIS A 148 -19.02 -0.56 11.94
N LYS A 149 -19.66 0.39 12.61
CA LYS A 149 -19.58 0.50 14.05
C LYS A 149 -20.21 -0.76 14.68
N SER A 150 -19.47 -1.43 15.56
CA SER A 150 -19.99 -2.60 16.27
C SER A 150 -21.24 -2.21 17.10
N PRO A 151 -22.34 -2.99 17.03
CA PRO A 151 -23.57 -2.66 17.76
C PRO A 151 -23.47 -2.90 19.27
N PHE A 152 -22.42 -3.59 19.74
CA PHE A 152 -22.22 -3.95 21.15
C PHE A 152 -21.24 -3.01 21.87
N GLY A 153 -21.41 -1.69 21.68
CA GLY A 153 -20.63 -0.64 22.37
C GLY A 153 -21.15 -0.29 23.74
#